data_AF-A0A662ICC3-F1
#
_entry.id   AF-A0A662ICC3-F1
#
_cell.length_a   1.000
_cell.length_b   1.000
_cell.length_c   1.000
_cell.angle_alpha   90.00
_cell.angle_beta   90.00
_cell.angle_gamma   90.00
#
_symmetry.space_group_name_H-M   'P 1'
#
loop_
_entity.id
_entity.type
_entity.pdbx_description
1 polymer ?
#
loop_
_entity_poly.entity_id
_entity_poly.type
_entity_poly.pdbx_seq_one_letter_code
_entity_poly.pdbx_strand_id
1 'polypeptide(L)'
;MEKGNYEGSAFTGREAVAGLRAGVGVRVITPPVSVPLGGYAARVEPARGVHDDLHARAVVLEAGGERAALVSLELLYATRELVEEVRRVCEEEAGIPQDSVMVAAVHTHSGPSLVGFHSTPRHGYLEEYLRLLPGLVA
;
A
#
# COMPACT_ATOMS: atom_id res chain seq x y z
N MET A 1 -2.61 41.71 -14.28
CA MET A 1 -2.39 40.28 -14.02
C MET A 1 -1.02 40.14 -13.38
N GLU A 2 -1.01 40.09 -12.04
CA GLU A 2 0.20 39.99 -11.23
C GLU A 2 0.85 38.60 -11.38
N LYS A 3 2.17 38.59 -11.50
CA LYS A 3 3.00 37.39 -11.44
C LYS A 3 3.26 37.09 -9.96
N GLY A 4 2.67 36.02 -9.43
CA GLY A 4 2.91 35.57 -8.06
C GLY A 4 4.33 35.06 -7.90
N ASN A 5 5.07 35.66 -6.96
CA ASN A 5 6.39 35.21 -6.55
C ASN A 5 6.28 33.91 -5.76
N TYR A 6 6.96 32.86 -6.21
CA TYR A 6 7.25 31.69 -5.38
C TYR A 6 8.44 32.03 -4.48
N GLU A 7 8.19 32.38 -3.22
CA GLU A 7 9.23 32.46 -2.21
C GLU A 7 9.59 31.04 -1.75
N GLY A 8 10.76 30.56 -2.19
CA GLY A 8 11.36 29.36 -1.66
C GLY A 8 11.79 29.59 -0.22
N SER A 9 11.11 28.92 0.72
CA SER A 9 11.55 28.85 2.11
C SER A 9 12.89 28.12 2.19
N ALA A 10 13.94 28.86 2.53
CA ALA A 10 15.27 28.33 2.77
C ALA A 10 15.26 27.42 4.00
N PHE A 11 15.68 26.17 3.84
CA PHE A 11 15.98 25.28 4.96
C PHE A 11 17.25 25.80 5.66
N THR A 12 17.08 26.55 6.74
CA THR A 12 18.15 26.90 7.67
C THR A 12 18.52 25.66 8.46
N GLY A 13 19.79 25.23 8.33
CA GLY A 13 20.31 24.04 8.99
C GLY A 13 20.09 24.08 10.49
N ARG A 14 19.61 22.97 11.06
CA ARG A 14 19.47 22.78 12.50
C ARG A 14 20.33 21.61 12.99
N GLU A 15 20.69 21.77 14.26
CA GLU A 15 21.58 21.00 15.14
C GLU A 15 21.59 19.48 14.97
N ALA A 16 22.68 18.88 15.49
CA ALA A 16 23.00 17.46 15.45
C ALA A 16 21.77 16.54 15.40
N VAL A 17 21.70 15.79 14.30
CA VAL A 17 20.66 14.85 13.93
C VAL A 17 20.28 14.00 15.15
N ALA A 18 19.07 14.20 15.68
CA ALA A 18 18.39 13.14 16.40
C ALA A 18 18.40 11.93 15.47
N GLY A 19 19.19 10.90 15.80
CA GLY A 19 19.56 9.84 14.86
C GLY A 19 18.35 9.28 14.12
N LEU A 20 18.44 9.19 12.79
CA LEU A 20 17.39 8.57 11.99
C LEU A 20 17.33 7.09 12.32
N ARG A 21 16.18 6.63 12.80
CA ARG A 21 15.90 5.21 13.02
C ARG A 21 15.02 4.70 11.88
N ALA A 22 15.25 3.44 11.50
CA ALA A 22 14.45 2.77 10.49
C ALA A 22 13.97 1.41 11.02
N GLY A 23 12.70 1.10 10.77
CA GLY A 23 12.10 -0.22 10.96
C GLY A 23 11.67 -0.78 9.61
N VAL A 24 11.78 -2.10 9.45
CA VAL A 24 11.34 -2.80 8.24
C VAL A 24 10.39 -3.94 8.60
N GLY A 25 9.33 -4.10 7.83
CA GLY A 25 8.34 -5.16 8.00
C GLY A 25 7.98 -5.78 6.65
N VAL A 26 7.74 -7.09 6.65
CA VAL A 26 7.30 -7.84 5.47
C VAL A 26 6.22 -8.81 5.90
N ARG A 27 5.11 -8.85 5.16
CA ARG A 27 3.98 -9.76 5.42
C ARG A 27 3.42 -10.32 4.13
N VAL A 28 3.10 -11.61 4.13
CA VAL A 28 2.43 -12.27 3.01
C VAL A 28 0.99 -11.79 2.90
N ILE A 29 0.59 -11.40 1.70
CA ILE A 29 -0.76 -10.93 1.33
C ILE A 29 -1.35 -11.78 0.19
N THR A 30 -0.82 -12.98 -0.05
CA THR A 30 -1.33 -13.91 -1.08
C THR A 30 -2.78 -14.30 -0.76
N PRO A 31 -3.74 -14.09 -1.68
CA PRO A 31 -5.12 -14.55 -1.50
C PRO A 31 -5.23 -16.08 -1.72
N PRO A 32 -6.35 -16.71 -1.32
CA PRO A 32 -6.69 -18.05 -1.76
C PRO A 32 -6.67 -18.19 -3.30
N VAL A 33 -6.38 -19.41 -3.78
CA VAL A 33 -6.40 -19.74 -5.22
C VAL A 33 -7.82 -19.58 -5.79
N SER A 34 -7.93 -19.38 -7.10
CA SER A 34 -9.19 -19.15 -7.84
C SER A 34 -9.76 -17.73 -7.77
N VAL A 35 -8.97 -16.74 -7.36
CA VAL A 35 -9.32 -15.31 -7.50
C VAL A 35 -9.06 -14.78 -8.92
N PRO A 36 -9.86 -13.81 -9.41
CA PRO A 36 -9.54 -13.11 -10.65
C PRO A 36 -8.22 -12.36 -10.54
N LEU A 37 -7.38 -12.42 -11.56
CA LEU A 37 -6.10 -11.70 -11.60
C LEU A 37 -6.25 -10.40 -12.42
N GLY A 38 -5.67 -9.29 -11.95
CA GLY A 38 -5.80 -7.97 -12.59
C GLY A 38 -4.80 -7.70 -13.72
N GLY A 39 -5.11 -6.76 -14.60
CA GLY A 39 -4.14 -6.08 -15.47
C GLY A 39 -4.21 -6.46 -16.95
N TYR A 40 -4.43 -7.74 -17.28
CA TYR A 40 -4.60 -8.17 -18.67
C TYR A 40 -6.09 -8.33 -19.04
N ALA A 41 -6.60 -7.43 -19.89
CA ALA A 41 -8.02 -7.42 -20.28
C ALA A 41 -8.47 -8.69 -21.02
N ALA A 42 -7.56 -9.36 -21.73
CA ALA A 42 -7.86 -10.60 -22.45
C ALA A 42 -7.88 -11.85 -21.56
N ARG A 43 -7.44 -11.76 -20.30
CA ARG A 43 -7.44 -12.89 -19.36
C ARG A 43 -8.80 -12.97 -18.67
N VAL A 44 -9.48 -14.09 -18.85
CA VAL A 44 -10.83 -14.33 -18.31
C VAL A 44 -10.84 -15.44 -17.25
N GLU A 45 -9.78 -16.24 -17.18
CA GLU A 45 -9.63 -17.31 -16.21
C GLU A 45 -9.10 -16.79 -14.86
N PRO A 46 -9.55 -17.37 -13.74
CA PRO A 46 -9.00 -17.08 -12.43
C PRO A 46 -7.60 -17.68 -12.25
N ALA A 47 -6.94 -17.29 -11.16
CA ALA A 47 -5.67 -17.88 -10.75
C ALA A 47 -5.78 -19.39 -10.58
N ARG A 48 -4.89 -20.16 -11.24
CA ARG A 48 -4.83 -21.63 -11.15
C ARG A 48 -3.95 -22.14 -10.01
N GLY A 49 -3.19 -21.23 -9.39
CA GLY A 49 -2.24 -21.54 -8.32
C GLY A 49 -1.43 -20.30 -7.94
N VAL A 50 -0.49 -20.50 -7.03
CA VAL A 50 0.47 -19.49 -6.57
C VAL A 50 1.85 -19.93 -7.05
N HIS A 51 2.55 -19.05 -7.79
CA HIS A 51 3.95 -19.28 -8.16
C HIS A 51 4.89 -18.78 -7.06
N ASP A 52 4.73 -17.52 -6.67
CA ASP A 52 5.40 -16.88 -5.52
C ASP A 52 4.36 -16.21 -4.63
N ASP A 53 4.68 -16.06 -3.34
CA ASP A 53 3.87 -15.26 -2.44
C ASP A 53 3.90 -13.77 -2.79
N LEU A 54 2.75 -13.11 -2.66
CA LEU A 54 2.63 -11.66 -2.72
C LEU A 54 2.90 -11.08 -1.33
N HIS A 55 3.57 -9.95 -1.26
CA HIS A 55 3.95 -9.30 -0.01
C HIS A 55 3.48 -7.84 0.07
N ALA A 56 3.13 -7.45 1.29
CA ALA A 56 3.20 -6.07 1.76
C ALA A 56 4.56 -5.86 2.43
N ARG A 57 5.24 -4.77 2.08
CA ARG A 57 6.52 -4.38 2.67
C ARG A 57 6.42 -2.96 3.19
N ALA A 58 6.91 -2.72 4.39
CA ALA A 58 6.90 -1.39 4.98
C ALA A 58 8.32 -1.00 5.43
N VAL A 59 8.66 0.27 5.21
CA VAL A 59 9.78 0.94 5.87
C VAL A 59 9.20 2.09 6.68
N VAL A 60 9.48 2.10 7.98
CA VAL A 60 9.12 3.19 8.89
C VAL A 60 10.38 3.96 9.25
N LEU A 61 10.33 5.28 9.13
CA LEU A 61 11.41 6.19 9.48
C LEU A 61 10.99 7.01 10.70
N GLU A 62 11.87 7.14 11.69
CA GLU A 62 11.65 7.96 12.88
C GLU A 62 12.84 8.91 13.09
N ALA A 63 12.56 10.21 13.21
CA ALA A 63 13.57 11.22 13.53
C ALA A 63 12.92 12.38 14.29
N GLY A 64 13.55 12.83 15.38
CA GLY A 64 13.06 13.98 16.14
C GLY A 64 11.65 13.81 16.75
N GLY A 65 11.20 12.56 16.95
CA GLY A 65 9.85 12.24 17.42
C GLY A 65 8.79 12.12 16.32
N GLU A 66 9.12 12.49 15.08
CA GLU A 66 8.25 12.34 13.91
C GLU A 66 8.41 10.96 13.29
N ARG A 67 7.32 10.41 12.75
CA ARG A 67 7.30 9.11 12.06
C ARG A 67 6.67 9.21 10.68
N ALA A 68 7.24 8.50 9.73
CA ALA A 68 6.67 8.32 8.40
C ALA A 68 6.81 6.87 7.93
N ALA A 69 5.88 6.41 7.10
CA ALA A 69 5.88 5.06 6.55
C ALA A 69 5.78 5.06 5.02
N LEU A 70 6.58 4.20 4.38
CA LEU A 70 6.42 3.82 2.98
C LEU A 70 5.99 2.35 2.93
N VAL A 71 4.81 2.11 2.40
CA VAL A 71 4.21 0.78 2.24
C VAL A 71 4.16 0.42 0.76
N SER A 72 4.79 -0.67 0.38
CA SER A 72 4.79 -1.24 -0.97
C SER A 72 3.99 -2.52 -1.00
N LEU A 73 3.06 -2.63 -1.95
CA LEU A 73 2.16 -3.76 -2.13
C LEU A 73 2.45 -4.45 -3.45
N GLU A 74 2.63 -5.78 -3.41
CA GLU A 74 2.70 -6.62 -4.62
C GLU A 74 1.32 -6.83 -5.25
N LEU A 75 0.70 -5.74 -5.67
CA LEU A 75 -0.63 -5.67 -6.28
C LEU A 75 -0.59 -4.84 -7.58
N LEU A 76 -1.69 -4.86 -8.34
CA LEU A 76 -1.82 -4.06 -9.55
C LEU A 76 -2.01 -2.57 -9.24
N TYR A 77 -2.84 -2.24 -8.25
CA TYR A 77 -3.09 -0.88 -7.82
C TYR A 77 -3.50 -0.91 -6.34
N ALA A 78 -3.46 0.23 -5.67
CA ALA A 78 -4.08 0.43 -4.37
C ALA A 78 -5.36 1.25 -4.57
N THR A 79 -6.51 0.76 -4.11
CA THR A 79 -7.75 1.53 -4.17
C THR A 79 -7.73 2.63 -3.11
N ARG A 80 -8.55 3.67 -3.28
CA ARG A 80 -8.70 4.73 -2.28
C ARG A 80 -9.03 4.17 -0.90
N GLU A 81 -9.99 3.25 -0.85
CA GLU A 81 -10.50 2.66 0.39
C GLU A 81 -9.40 1.86 1.10
N LEU A 82 -8.57 1.11 0.35
CA LEU A 82 -7.44 0.39 0.92
C LEU A 82 -6.39 1.36 1.48
N VAL A 83 -6.09 2.45 0.76
CA VAL A 83 -5.12 3.45 1.23
C VAL A 83 -5.60 4.16 2.49
N GLU A 84 -6.87 4.58 2.52
CA GLU A 84 -7.49 5.24 3.67
C GLU A 84 -7.50 4.31 4.89
N GLU A 85 -7.84 3.03 4.71
CA GLU A 85 -7.86 2.07 5.81
C GLU A 85 -6.45 1.73 6.34
N VAL A 86 -5.47 1.53 5.45
CA VAL A 86 -4.06 1.31 5.87
C VAL A 86 -3.56 2.50 6.69
N ARG A 87 -3.84 3.73 6.25
CA ARG A 87 -3.51 4.96 6.97
C ARG A 87 -4.12 5.00 8.37
N ARG A 88 -5.43 4.70 8.45
CA ARG A 88 -6.16 4.63 9.73
C ARG A 88 -5.51 3.65 10.70
N VAL A 89 -5.21 2.43 10.24
CA VAL A 89 -4.59 1.40 11.10
C VAL A 89 -3.15 1.78 11.50
N CYS A 90 -2.34 2.35 10.60
CA CYS A 90 -1.00 2.84 10.96
C CYS A 90 -1.03 3.94 12.03
N GLU A 91 -2.04 4.82 12.00
CA GLU A 91 -2.21 5.83 13.04
C GLU A 91 -2.63 5.20 14.37
N GLU A 92 -3.63 4.31 14.36
CA GLU A 92 -4.16 3.66 15.57
C GLU A 92 -3.14 2.74 16.26
N GLU A 93 -2.42 1.92 15.50
CA GLU A 93 -1.56 0.87 16.05
C GLU A 93 -0.10 1.31 16.21
N ALA A 94 0.39 2.21 15.35
CA ALA A 94 1.80 2.60 15.31
C ALA A 94 2.05 4.10 15.60
N GLY A 95 0.98 4.90 15.75
CA GLY A 95 1.08 6.34 16.02
C GLY A 95 1.70 7.13 14.87
N ILE A 96 1.58 6.63 13.63
CA ILE A 96 2.10 7.31 12.44
C ILE A 96 0.97 8.16 11.84
N PRO A 97 1.09 9.50 11.76
CA PRO A 97 0.03 10.34 11.21
C PRO A 97 -0.34 9.91 9.79
N GLN A 98 -1.64 9.89 9.45
CA GLN A 98 -2.13 9.39 8.16
C GLN A 98 -1.47 10.08 6.95
N ASP A 99 -1.22 11.39 7.04
CA ASP A 99 -0.57 12.19 6.00
C ASP A 99 0.93 11.89 5.85
N SER A 100 1.51 11.16 6.80
CA SER A 100 2.90 10.69 6.79
C SER A 100 3.03 9.22 6.31
N VAL A 101 1.95 8.63 5.79
CA VAL A 101 1.94 7.27 5.24
C VAL A 101 1.71 7.30 3.73
N MET A 102 2.69 6.80 2.98
CA MET A 102 2.60 6.56 1.55
C MET A 102 2.35 5.09 1.27
N VAL A 103 1.31 4.78 0.50
CA VAL A 103 0.98 3.41 0.05
C VAL A 103 1.11 3.36 -1.46
N ALA A 104 1.89 2.40 -1.97
CA ALA A 104 2.13 2.21 -3.39
C ALA A 104 1.98 0.73 -3.78
N ALA A 105 1.46 0.47 -4.98
CA ALA A 105 1.44 -0.86 -5.56
C ALA A 105 2.51 -0.97 -6.66
N VAL A 106 3.16 -2.12 -6.77
CA VAL A 106 4.23 -2.36 -7.78
C VAL A 106 3.71 -2.55 -9.20
N HIS A 107 2.38 -2.54 -9.39
CA HIS A 107 1.71 -2.74 -10.67
C HIS A 107 1.93 -4.13 -11.30
N THR A 108 1.91 -5.18 -10.48
CA THR A 108 1.99 -6.56 -10.99
C THR A 108 0.67 -7.00 -11.62
N HIS A 109 0.75 -7.61 -12.81
CA HIS A 109 -0.39 -8.21 -13.51
C HIS A 109 -0.63 -9.68 -13.10
N SER A 110 0.13 -10.19 -12.14
CA SER A 110 0.05 -11.56 -11.62
C SER A 110 -0.59 -11.64 -10.23
N GLY A 111 -1.11 -10.52 -9.72
CA GLY A 111 -1.84 -10.46 -8.45
C GLY A 111 -3.37 -10.38 -8.60
N PRO A 112 -4.13 -10.44 -7.49
CA PRO A 112 -5.59 -10.37 -7.52
C PRO A 112 -6.09 -9.03 -8.08
N SER A 113 -7.23 -9.10 -8.77
CA SER A 113 -8.01 -7.91 -9.11
C SER A 113 -8.82 -7.46 -7.89
N LEU A 114 -8.57 -6.25 -7.38
CA LEU A 114 -9.26 -5.73 -6.19
C LEU A 114 -10.67 -5.20 -6.50
N VAL A 115 -10.99 -4.91 -7.77
CA VAL A 115 -12.30 -4.35 -8.17
C VAL A 115 -13.13 -5.28 -9.07
N GLY A 116 -12.57 -6.43 -9.46
CA GLY A 116 -13.14 -7.33 -10.47
C GLY A 116 -12.92 -6.81 -11.90
N PHE A 117 -12.89 -7.69 -12.91
CA PHE A 117 -12.81 -7.30 -14.32
C PHE A 117 -13.63 -8.22 -15.25
N HIS A 118 -14.37 -7.56 -16.16
CA HIS A 118 -14.96 -7.94 -17.45
C HIS A 118 -15.74 -9.24 -17.69
N SER A 119 -15.71 -10.28 -16.86
CA SER A 119 -16.59 -11.46 -17.09
C SER A 119 -16.74 -12.37 -15.88
N THR A 120 -15.94 -12.16 -14.83
CA THR A 120 -15.86 -13.10 -13.70
C THR A 120 -16.66 -12.53 -12.54
N PRO A 121 -17.70 -13.24 -12.04
CA PRO A 121 -18.43 -12.80 -10.85
C PRO A 121 -17.45 -12.55 -9.70
N ARG A 122 -17.73 -11.55 -8.83
CA ARG A 122 -17.05 -11.48 -7.53
C ARG A 122 -17.27 -12.82 -6.84
N HIS A 123 -16.22 -13.63 -6.72
CA HIS A 123 -16.29 -14.87 -5.95
C HIS A 123 -16.25 -14.46 -4.47
N GLY A 124 -17.03 -15.11 -3.60
CA GLY A 124 -17.16 -14.73 -2.19
C GLY A 124 -15.81 -14.60 -1.45
N TYR A 125 -14.80 -15.37 -1.86
CA TYR A 125 -13.44 -15.31 -1.32
C TYR A 125 -12.69 -13.99 -1.60
N LEU A 126 -13.04 -13.26 -2.66
CA LEU A 126 -12.48 -11.93 -2.92
C LEU A 126 -12.96 -10.91 -1.88
N GLU A 127 -14.20 -11.01 -1.43
CA GLU A 127 -14.75 -10.09 -0.41
C GLU A 127 -14.10 -10.32 0.95
N GLU A 128 -13.88 -11.59 1.31
CA GLU A 128 -13.15 -11.96 2.52
C GLU A 128 -11.69 -11.48 2.46
N TYR A 129 -11.01 -11.69 1.32
CA TYR A 129 -9.67 -11.18 1.11
C TYR A 129 -9.57 -9.66 1.22
N LEU A 130 -10.48 -8.93 0.56
CA LEU A 130 -10.51 -7.46 0.62
C LEU A 130 -10.81 -6.94 2.03
N ARG A 131 -11.59 -7.69 2.82
CA ARG A 131 -11.83 -7.36 4.23
C ARG A 131 -10.58 -7.54 5.10
N LEU A 132 -9.81 -8.59 4.87
CA LEU A 132 -8.62 -8.91 5.66
C LEU A 132 -7.39 -8.09 5.25
N LEU A 133 -7.30 -7.73 3.97
CA LEU A 133 -6.13 -7.10 3.37
C LEU A 133 -5.61 -5.87 4.14
N PRO A 134 -6.44 -4.93 4.62
CA PRO A 134 -5.93 -3.76 5.34
C PRO A 134 -5.16 -4.14 6.62
N GLY A 135 -5.65 -5.11 7.39
CA GLY A 135 -4.98 -5.61 8.60
C GLY A 135 -3.78 -6.53 8.33
N LEU A 136 -3.56 -6.95 7.08
CA LEU A 136 -2.34 -7.64 6.66
C LEU A 136 -1.25 -6.65 6.20
N VAL A 137 -1.63 -5.43 5.87
CA VAL A 137 -0.75 -4.41 5.31
C VAL A 137 -0.21 -3.46 6.38
N ALA A 138 -1.04 -3.16 7.39
CA ALA A 138 -0.70 -2.29 8.50
C ALA A 138 -0.08 -3.04 9.69
#